data_AF-A0A7W7SGX4-F1
#
_entry.id   AF-A0A7W7SGX4-F1
#
_cell.length_a   1.000
_cell.length_b   1.000
_cell.length_c   1.000
_cell.angle_alpha   90.00
_cell.angle_beta   90.00
_cell.angle_gamma   90.00
#
_symmetry.space_group_name_H-M   'P 1'
#
loop_
_entity.id
_entity.type
_entity.pdbx_description
1 polymer ?
#
loop_
_entity_poly.entity_id
_entity_poly.type
_entity_poly.pdbx_seq_one_letter_code
_entity_poly.pdbx_strand_id
1 'polypeptide(L)'
;MEELLELLDAAWDDETGFLGKLRSGQFDPAAGEAYVSLLSRIPEPGEMIDSRLVQLIWFAPLFMEWQTERAAESEEESRQLTRIATQVQEAIEGILGVP
;
A
#
# COMPACT_ATOMS: atom_id res chain seq x y z
N MET A 1 -10.25 8.32 12.41
CA MET A 1 -9.99 8.56 10.98
C MET A 1 -8.73 9.39 10.80
N GLU A 2 -8.58 10.54 11.47
CA GLU A 2 -7.36 11.35 11.44
C GLU A 2 -6.06 10.54 11.65
N GLU A 3 -5.98 9.77 12.74
CA GLU A 3 -4.83 8.91 13.05
C GLU A 3 -4.55 7.87 11.94
N LEU A 4 -5.60 7.33 11.31
CA LEU A 4 -5.44 6.37 10.22
C LEU A 4 -4.86 7.04 8.96
N LEU A 5 -5.32 8.25 8.66
CA LEU A 5 -4.78 9.05 7.55
C LEU A 5 -3.33 9.44 7.78
N GLU A 6 -2.95 9.77 9.02
CA GLU A 6 -1.55 10.04 9.38
C GLU A 6 -0.67 8.80 9.20
N LEU A 7 -1.15 7.62 9.58
CA LEU A 7 -0.41 6.36 9.38
C LEU A 7 -0.27 6.01 7.89
N LEU A 8 -1.31 6.25 7.08
CA LEU A 8 -1.28 6.03 5.63
C LEU A 8 -0.34 7.02 4.94
N ASP A 9 -0.31 8.27 5.39
CA ASP A 9 0.64 9.29 4.93
C ASP A 9 2.08 8.91 5.28
N ALA A 10 2.31 8.45 6.52
CA ALA A 10 3.62 7.96 6.96
C ALA A 10 4.11 6.73 6.18
N ALA A 11 3.22 5.94 5.58
CA ALA A 11 3.63 4.83 4.70
C ALA A 11 4.41 5.31 3.47
N TRP A 12 4.23 6.57 3.05
CA TRP A 12 4.92 7.21 1.93
C TRP A 12 6.23 7.91 2.31
N ASP A 13 6.58 7.97 3.60
CA ASP A 13 7.84 8.53 4.09
C ASP A 13 9.04 7.75 3.53
N ASP A 14 10.02 8.47 2.97
CA ASP A 14 11.16 7.87 2.26
C ASP A 14 12.08 7.03 3.16
N GLU A 15 12.19 7.37 4.45
CA GLU A 15 13.13 6.72 5.37
C GLU A 15 12.48 5.57 6.15
N THR A 16 11.23 5.75 6.55
CA THR A 16 10.55 4.89 7.52
C THR A 16 9.35 4.14 6.93
N GLY A 17 8.70 4.72 5.92
CA GLY A 17 7.50 4.18 5.29
C GLY A 17 7.78 3.01 4.34
N PHE A 18 6.85 2.07 4.25
CA PHE A 18 6.97 0.92 3.33
C PHE A 18 7.07 1.37 1.87
N LEU A 19 6.19 2.26 1.43
CA LEU A 19 6.14 2.72 0.04
C LEU A 19 7.34 3.63 -0.29
N GLY A 20 7.81 4.43 0.68
CA GLY A 20 9.02 5.23 0.53
C GLY A 20 10.28 4.37 0.42
N LYS A 21 10.43 3.35 1.26
CA LYS A 21 11.51 2.36 1.13
C LYS A 21 11.48 1.63 -0.21
N LEU A 22 10.31 1.21 -0.67
CA LEU A 22 10.14 0.62 -2.01
C LEU A 22 10.61 1.57 -3.12
N ARG A 23 10.33 2.88 -3.01
CA ARG A 23 10.82 3.92 -3.96
C ARG A 23 12.34 3.93 -4.05
N SER A 24 13.01 3.68 -2.93
CA SER A 24 14.48 3.60 -2.83
C SER A 24 15.06 2.25 -3.27
N GLY A 25 14.22 1.31 -3.71
CA GLY A 25 14.62 -0.05 -4.09
C GLY A 25 14.78 -1.01 -2.92
N GLN A 26 14.26 -0.67 -1.74
CA GLN A 26 14.34 -1.51 -0.55
C GLN A 26 12.99 -2.18 -0.29
N PHE A 27 12.94 -3.50 -0.46
CA PHE A 27 11.77 -4.29 -0.11
C PHE A 27 11.89 -4.84 1.32
N ASP A 28 10.97 -4.41 2.19
CA ASP A 28 10.78 -4.99 3.54
C ASP A 28 9.42 -5.72 3.56
N PRO A 29 9.41 -7.06 3.51
CA PRO A 29 8.17 -7.80 3.45
C PRO A 29 7.30 -7.66 4.71
N ALA A 30 7.91 -7.48 5.88
CA ALA A 30 7.16 -7.31 7.12
C ALA A 30 6.44 -5.95 7.13
N ALA A 31 7.10 -4.90 6.63
CA ALA A 31 6.48 -3.59 6.45
C ALA A 31 5.34 -3.62 5.41
N GLY A 32 5.46 -4.43 4.36
CA GLY A 32 4.39 -4.63 3.38
C GLY A 32 3.15 -5.31 3.96
N GLU A 33 3.33 -6.37 4.75
CA GLU A 33 2.21 -7.02 5.47
C GLU A 33 1.56 -6.07 6.49
N ALA A 34 2.37 -5.25 7.18
CA ALA A 34 1.85 -4.24 8.09
C ALA A 34 1.02 -3.18 7.35
N TYR A 35 1.42 -2.81 6.13
CA TYR A 35 0.66 -1.89 5.28
C TYR A 35 -0.68 -2.51 4.83
N VAL A 36 -0.71 -3.79 4.44
CA VAL A 36 -1.98 -4.51 4.17
C VAL A 36 -2.88 -4.53 5.41
N SER A 37 -2.33 -4.82 6.59
CA SER A 37 -3.08 -4.78 7.86
C SER A 37 -3.53 -3.37 8.24
N LEU A 38 -2.88 -2.32 7.75
CA LEU A 38 -3.30 -0.94 7.96
C LEU A 38 -4.53 -0.62 7.10
N LEU A 39 -4.53 -1.05 5.83
CA LEU A 39 -5.65 -0.85 4.92
C LEU A 39 -6.91 -1.56 5.41
N SER A 40 -6.80 -2.77 6.00
CA SER A 40 -7.96 -3.50 6.53
C SER A 40 -8.64 -2.85 7.74
N ARG A 41 -8.02 -1.82 8.34
CA ARG A 41 -8.63 -1.00 9.42
C ARG A 41 -9.55 0.09 8.89
N ILE A 42 -9.52 0.36 7.58
CA ILE A 42 -10.39 1.33 6.94
C ILE A 42 -11.81 0.72 6.88
N PRO A 43 -12.84 1.41 7.39
CA PRO A 43 -14.20 0.92 7.33
C PRO A 43 -14.69 0.81 5.88
N GLU A 44 -15.65 -0.07 5.63
CA GLU A 44 -16.29 -0.22 4.32
C GLU A 44 -16.81 1.12 3.77
N PRO A 45 -16.82 1.29 2.43
CA PRO A 45 -17.25 2.52 1.80
C PRO A 45 -18.68 2.92 2.21
N GLY A 46 -18.81 4.17 2.66
CA GLY A 46 -20.11 4.85 2.77
C GLY A 46 -20.49 5.57 1.47
N GLU A 47 -21.60 6.32 1.48
CA GLU A 47 -22.04 7.13 0.33
C GLU A 47 -21.01 8.19 -0.11
N MET A 48 -20.13 8.62 0.80
CA MET A 48 -19.06 9.57 0.52
C MET A 48 -17.74 9.03 1.07
N ILE A 49 -16.70 9.10 0.25
CA ILE A 49 -15.33 8.72 0.60
C ILE A 49 -14.50 10.00 0.79
N ASP A 50 -13.68 10.03 1.83
CA ASP A 50 -12.76 11.13 2.10
C ASP A 50 -11.74 11.27 0.95
N SER A 51 -11.62 12.46 0.37
CA SER A 51 -10.69 12.71 -0.73
C SER A 51 -9.21 12.51 -0.34
N ARG A 52 -8.84 12.78 0.92
CA ARG A 52 -7.48 12.56 1.43
C ARG A 52 -7.19 11.08 1.55
N LEU A 53 -8.17 10.28 1.98
CA LEU A 53 -8.05 8.82 1.98
C LEU A 53 -7.76 8.31 0.57
N VAL A 54 -8.59 8.73 -0.41
CA VAL A 54 -8.40 8.34 -1.81
C VAL A 54 -6.99 8.68 -2.25
N GLN A 55 -6.54 9.93 -2.08
CA GLN A 55 -5.22 10.41 -2.48
C GLN A 55 -4.07 9.57 -1.93
N LEU A 56 -4.19 9.05 -0.71
CA LEU A 56 -3.16 8.25 -0.06
C LEU A 56 -3.09 6.80 -0.56
N ILE A 57 -4.22 6.22 -0.98
CA ILE A 57 -4.29 4.77 -1.27
C ILE A 57 -4.35 4.46 -2.77
N TRP A 58 -5.01 5.30 -3.59
CA TRP A 58 -5.37 4.94 -4.97
C TRP A 58 -4.18 4.54 -5.86
N PHE A 59 -3.01 5.12 -5.62
CA PHE A 59 -1.82 4.92 -6.43
C PHE A 59 -0.90 3.81 -5.88
N ALA A 60 -1.05 3.42 -4.62
CA ALA A 60 -0.18 2.45 -3.96
C ALA A 60 -0.01 1.11 -4.73
N PRO A 61 -1.06 0.45 -5.24
CA PRO A 61 -0.91 -0.86 -5.88
C PRO A 61 -0.14 -0.75 -7.20
N LEU A 62 -0.51 0.20 -8.06
CA LEU A 62 0.20 0.48 -9.31
C LEU A 62 1.66 0.87 -9.06
N PHE A 63 1.90 1.68 -8.02
CA PHE A 63 3.25 2.04 -7.61
C PHE A 63 4.08 0.81 -7.20
N MET A 64 3.50 -0.09 -6.40
CA MET A 64 4.16 -1.32 -5.98
C MET A 64 4.51 -2.23 -7.16
N GLU A 65 3.60 -2.41 -8.11
CA GLU A 65 3.87 -3.16 -9.35
C GLU A 65 5.10 -2.62 -10.08
N TRP A 66 5.19 -1.29 -10.24
CA TRP A 66 6.34 -0.65 -10.89
C TRP A 66 7.64 -0.81 -10.11
N GLN A 67 7.57 -0.92 -8.78
CA GLN A 67 8.76 -1.14 -7.96
C GLN A 67 9.19 -2.61 -7.94
N THR A 68 8.33 -3.57 -8.30
CA THR A 68 8.66 -5.00 -8.24
C THR A 68 9.93 -5.35 -9.02
N GLU A 69 10.10 -4.83 -10.24
CA GLU A 69 11.30 -5.09 -11.05
C GLU A 69 12.56 -4.40 -10.50
N ARG A 70 12.39 -3.35 -9.68
CA ARG A 70 13.48 -2.49 -9.20
C ARG A 70 13.93 -2.85 -7.78
N ALA A 71 13.02 -3.29 -6.93
CA ALA A 71 13.23 -3.46 -5.50
C ALA A 71 13.40 -4.92 -5.06
N ALA A 72 12.97 -5.89 -5.88
CA ALA A 72 13.18 -7.30 -5.59
C ALA A 72 14.60 -7.74 -6.02
N GLU A 73 15.36 -8.35 -5.11
CA GLU A 73 16.70 -8.88 -5.38
C GLU A 73 16.66 -10.36 -5.81
N SER A 74 15.50 -11.02 -5.68
CA SER A 74 15.31 -12.43 -6.04
C SER A 74 13.92 -12.71 -6.60
N GLU A 75 13.76 -13.87 -7.27
CA GLU A 75 12.45 -14.35 -7.73
C GLU A 75 11.47 -14.60 -6.59
N GLU A 76 11.97 -14.96 -5.39
CA GLU A 76 11.11 -15.14 -4.21
C GLU A 76 10.58 -13.79 -3.72
N GLU A 77 11.45 -12.79 -3.59
CA GLU A 77 11.04 -11.44 -3.22
C GLU A 77 10.10 -10.82 -4.24
N SER A 78 10.35 -11.05 -5.53
CA SER A 78 9.46 -10.61 -6.61
C SER A 78 8.06 -11.23 -6.48
N ARG A 79 7.98 -12.54 -6.21
CA ARG A 79 6.70 -13.23 -5.94
C ARG A 79 6.02 -12.70 -4.68
N GLN A 80 6.78 -12.43 -3.63
CA GLN A 80 6.23 -11.93 -2.37
C GLN A 80 5.71 -10.50 -2.51
N LEU A 81 6.45 -9.59 -3.14
CA LEU A 81 6.03 -8.22 -3.41
C LEU A 81 4.81 -8.18 -4.34
N THR A 82 4.78 -9.02 -5.36
CA THR A 82 3.60 -9.19 -6.24
C THR A 82 2.37 -9.60 -5.44
N ARG A 83 2.49 -10.59 -4.54
CA ARG A 83 1.38 -11.01 -3.66
C ARG A 83 0.88 -9.86 -2.78
N ILE A 84 1.79 -9.12 -2.15
CA ILE A 84 1.41 -7.98 -1.30
C ILE A 84 0.74 -6.89 -2.14
N ALA A 85 1.23 -6.60 -3.35
CA ALA A 85 0.61 -5.65 -4.27
C ALA A 85 -0.83 -6.07 -4.64
N THR A 86 -1.07 -7.36 -4.91
CA THR A 86 -2.42 -7.89 -5.12
C THR A 86 -3.31 -7.70 -3.89
N GLN A 87 -2.82 -8.00 -2.69
CA GLN A 87 -3.59 -7.80 -1.45
C GLN A 87 -3.92 -6.32 -1.19
N VAL A 88 -2.99 -5.42 -1.51
CA VAL A 88 -3.21 -3.97 -1.44
C VAL A 88 -4.29 -3.55 -2.45
N GLN A 89 -4.22 -4.04 -3.68
CA GLN A 89 -5.22 -3.78 -4.72
C GLN A 89 -6.61 -4.24 -4.28
N GLU A 90 -6.76 -5.50 -3.84
CA GLU A 90 -8.03 -6.05 -3.35
C GLU A 90 -8.61 -5.26 -2.16
N ALA A 91 -7.75 -4.83 -1.22
CA ALA A 91 -8.17 -3.99 -0.11
C ALA A 91 -8.69 -2.63 -0.58
N ILE A 92 -8.00 -1.98 -1.53
CA ILE A 92 -8.38 -0.68 -2.07
C ILE A 92 -9.67 -0.77 -2.88
N GLU A 93 -9.83 -1.80 -3.71
CA GLU A 93 -11.07 -2.11 -4.41
C GLU A 93 -12.25 -2.20 -3.44
N GLY A 94 -12.08 -2.93 -2.33
CA GLY A 94 -13.06 -3.02 -1.25
C GLY A 94 -13.36 -1.67 -0.58
N ILE A 95 -12.34 -0.85 -0.31
CA ILE A 95 -12.49 0.49 0.29
C ILE A 95 -13.20 1.47 -0.64
N LEU A 96 -12.91 1.40 -1.94
CA LEU A 96 -13.43 2.34 -2.93
C LEU A 96 -14.75 1.88 -3.57
N GLY A 97 -15.13 0.61 -3.38
CA GLY A 97 -16.33 0.02 -3.96
C GLY A 97 -16.21 -0.15 -5.48
N VAL A 98 -15.00 -0.40 -5.98
CA VAL A 98 -14.70 -0.56 -7.41
C VAL A 98 -14.07 -1.93 -7.68
N PRO A 99 -14.30 -2.51 -8.87
CA PRO A 99 -13.62 -3.73 -9.30
C PRO A 99 -12.20 -3.44 -9.83
#